data_AF-A0A353S661-F1
#
_entry.id   AF-A0A353S661-F1
#
_cell.length_a   1.000
_cell.length_b   1.000
_cell.length_c   1.000
_cell.angle_alpha   90.00
_cell.angle_beta   90.00
_cell.angle_gamma   90.00
#
_symmetry.space_group_name_H-M   'P 1'
#
loop_
_entity.id
_entity.type
_entity.pdbx_description
1 polymer ?
#
loop_
_entity_poly.entity_id
_entity_poly.type
_entity_poly.pdbx_seq_one_letter_code
_entity_poly.pdbx_strand_id
1 'polypeptide(L)'
;DEKIVSYIVSLVNVTRPAAAKESRRDAAAAGKDDITRYISFGASPRAGIALLRCAKVAALFAGRSFVLPEDVQAVARPVLRHRIVLNYEASADSVVADDLIAKILELMPVP
;
A
#
# COMPACT_ATOMS: atom_id res chain seq x y z
N ASP A 1 8.30 -15.77 -5.60
CA ASP A 1 9.30 -14.73 -5.82
C ASP A 1 9.42 -13.89 -4.54
N GLU A 2 10.62 -13.85 -3.97
CA GLU A 2 10.90 -13.12 -2.72
C GLU A 2 10.72 -11.60 -2.88
N LYS A 3 11.02 -11.06 -4.07
CA LYS A 3 10.89 -9.64 -4.37
C LYS A 3 9.43 -9.17 -4.34
N ILE A 4 8.52 -9.96 -4.92
CA ILE A 4 7.08 -9.65 -4.91
C ILE A 4 6.53 -9.65 -3.48
N VAL A 5 6.98 -10.59 -2.64
CA VAL A 5 6.58 -10.64 -1.23
C VAL A 5 7.09 -9.40 -0.48
N SER A 6 8.36 -9.02 -0.70
CA SER A 6 8.94 -7.82 -0.12
C SER A 6 8.20 -6.55 -0.56
N TYR A 7 7.81 -6.45 -1.83
CA TYR A 7 7.00 -5.35 -2.35
C TYR A 7 5.62 -5.26 -1.67
N ILE A 8 4.92 -6.39 -1.53
CA ILE A 8 3.63 -6.47 -0.83
C ILE A 8 3.76 -6.05 0.64
N VAL A 9 4.80 -6.51 1.33
CA VAL A 9 5.06 -6.15 2.73
C VAL A 9 5.34 -4.65 2.85
N SER A 10 6.12 -4.09 1.92
CA SER A 10 6.44 -2.67 1.88
C SER A 10 5.19 -1.82 1.66
N LEU A 11 4.31 -2.21 0.72
CA LEU A 11 3.02 -1.56 0.50
C LEU A 11 2.16 -1.53 1.78
N VAL A 12 2.07 -2.65 2.49
CA VAL A 12 1.31 -2.73 3.75
C VAL A 12 1.96 -1.85 4.83
N ASN A 13 3.28 -1.86 4.95
CA ASN A 13 3.99 -1.09 5.98
C ASN A 13 3.89 0.43 5.77
N VAL A 14 3.90 0.91 4.52
CA VAL A 14 3.72 2.35 4.22
C VAL A 14 2.37 2.86 4.70
N THR A 15 1.33 2.01 4.72
CA THR A 15 0.03 2.42 5.29
C THR A 15 0.05 2.57 6.82
N ARG A 16 1.13 2.20 7.52
CA ARG A 16 1.21 2.16 8.98
C ARG A 16 2.21 3.21 9.51
N PRO A 17 1.81 4.48 9.71
CA PRO A 17 2.73 5.55 10.10
C PRO A 17 3.42 5.34 11.46
N ALA A 18 2.80 4.62 12.40
CA ALA A 18 3.42 4.31 13.69
C ALA A 18 4.52 3.22 13.60
N ALA A 19 4.39 2.24 12.70
CA ALA A 19 5.41 1.21 12.49
C ALA A 19 6.67 1.79 11.81
N ALA A 20 6.49 2.86 11.02
CA ALA A 20 7.60 3.58 10.38
C ALA A 20 8.44 4.40 11.38
N LYS A 21 7.91 4.77 12.56
CA LYS A 21 8.67 5.58 13.54
C LYS A 21 9.85 4.83 14.18
N GLU A 22 9.82 3.50 14.23
CA GLU A 22 10.93 2.69 14.76
C GLU A 22 12.04 2.44 13.73
N SER A 23 11.77 2.56 12.42
CA SER A 23 12.76 2.38 11.34
C SER A 23 13.27 3.70 10.74
N ARG A 24 12.90 4.85 11.33
CA ARG A 24 13.08 6.20 10.78
C ARG A 24 14.52 6.71 10.96
N ARG A 25 15.49 6.13 10.24
CA ARG A 25 16.70 6.87 9.82
C ARG A 25 16.40 7.83 8.65
N ASP A 26 15.32 7.59 7.91
CA ASP A 26 14.97 8.36 6.69
C ASP A 26 13.80 9.35 6.89
N ALA A 27 13.40 9.59 8.14
CA ALA A 27 12.32 10.52 8.52
C ALA A 27 12.49 11.94 7.99
N ALA A 28 13.75 12.36 7.79
CA ALA A 28 14.11 13.71 7.39
C ALA A 28 13.72 14.04 5.93
N ALA A 29 13.32 13.04 5.14
CA ALA A 29 12.83 13.22 3.77
C ALA A 29 11.30 13.34 3.66
N ALA A 30 10.55 13.18 4.76
CA ALA A 30 9.11 13.39 4.79
C ALA A 30 8.79 14.90 4.74
N GLY A 31 8.91 15.47 3.55
CA GLY A 31 8.54 16.84 3.25
C GLY A 31 7.02 17.08 3.35
N LYS A 32 6.59 18.24 2.84
CA LYS A 32 5.21 18.74 2.86
C LYS A 32 4.15 17.80 2.24
N ASP A 33 4.58 16.79 1.49
CA ASP A 33 3.76 15.80 0.78
C ASP A 33 3.60 14.47 1.54
N ASP A 34 3.81 14.44 2.85
CA ASP A 34 3.58 13.24 3.66
C ASP A 34 2.09 12.88 3.72
N ILE A 35 1.63 12.11 2.73
CA ILE A 35 0.25 11.65 2.64
C ILE A 35 -0.10 10.71 3.79
N THR A 36 0.90 10.10 4.44
CA THR A 36 0.66 9.15 5.53
C THR A 36 0.10 9.85 6.78
N ARG A 37 0.20 11.19 6.84
CA ARG A 37 -0.45 12.01 7.87
C ARG A 37 -1.96 11.79 7.94
N TYR A 38 -2.59 11.53 6.79
CA TYR A 38 -4.03 11.31 6.70
C TYR A 38 -4.48 9.95 7.25
N ILE A 39 -3.55 9.05 7.62
CA ILE A 39 -3.87 7.71 8.07
C ILE A 39 -3.89 7.65 9.60
N SER A 40 -5.07 7.38 10.17
CA SER A 40 -5.22 7.04 11.60
C SER A 40 -4.81 5.60 11.89
N PHE A 41 -5.20 4.67 11.03
CA PHE A 41 -4.87 3.24 11.19
C PHE A 41 -4.64 2.57 9.85
N GLY A 42 -3.49 1.90 9.72
CA GLY A 42 -3.07 1.25 8.48
C GLY A 42 -3.59 -0.17 8.29
N ALA A 43 -3.27 -0.75 7.13
CA ALA A 43 -3.65 -2.10 6.79
C ALA A 43 -2.91 -3.14 7.67
N SER A 44 -3.63 -4.18 8.09
CA SER A 44 -3.06 -5.27 8.88
C SER A 44 -2.31 -6.30 8.02
N PRO A 45 -1.53 -7.24 8.60
CA PRO A 45 -0.88 -8.32 7.84
C PRO A 45 -1.82 -9.15 6.96
N ARG A 46 -3.13 -9.18 7.28
CA ARG A 46 -4.16 -9.81 6.45
C ARG A 46 -4.27 -9.17 5.06
N ALA A 47 -3.94 -7.89 4.91
CA ALA A 47 -3.89 -7.21 3.62
C ALA A 47 -2.80 -7.82 2.72
N GLY A 48 -1.62 -8.11 3.26
CA GLY A 48 -0.53 -8.74 2.49
C GLY A 48 -0.92 -10.12 1.95
N ILE A 49 -1.61 -10.93 2.77
CA ILE A 49 -2.15 -12.23 2.34
C ILE A 49 -3.19 -12.05 1.22
N ALA A 50 -4.09 -11.07 1.35
CA ALA A 50 -5.10 -10.78 0.34
C ALA A 50 -4.48 -10.29 -0.98
N LEU A 51 -3.53 -9.35 -0.91
CA LEU A 51 -2.79 -8.85 -2.07
C LEU A 51 -2.12 -9.99 -2.84
N LEU A 52 -1.40 -10.87 -2.15
CA LEU A 52 -0.72 -12.00 -2.78
C LEU A 52 -1.70 -12.98 -3.45
N ARG A 53 -2.82 -13.29 -2.80
CA ARG A 53 -3.84 -14.18 -3.36
C ARG A 53 -4.50 -13.57 -4.60
N CYS A 54 -4.92 -12.32 -4.51
CA CYS A 54 -5.55 -11.62 -5.62
C CYS A 54 -4.57 -11.44 -6.80
N ALA A 55 -3.30 -11.11 -6.54
CA ALA A 55 -2.28 -10.99 -7.59
C ALA A 55 -2.01 -12.32 -8.30
N LYS A 56 -2.00 -13.45 -7.58
CA LYS A 56 -1.91 -14.79 -8.19
C LYS A 56 -3.09 -15.10 -9.10
N VAL A 57 -4.31 -14.73 -8.69
CA VAL A 57 -5.52 -14.91 -9.51
C VAL A 57 -5.47 -14.01 -10.75
N ALA A 58 -5.02 -12.76 -10.60
CA ALA A 58 -4.83 -11.83 -11.72
C ALA A 58 -3.82 -12.38 -12.74
N ALA A 59 -2.66 -12.86 -12.28
CA ALA A 59 -1.66 -13.50 -13.12
C ALA A 59 -2.21 -14.72 -13.86
N LEU A 60 -2.97 -15.56 -13.17
CA LEU A 60 -3.60 -16.75 -13.74
C LEU A 60 -4.60 -16.39 -14.85
N PHE A 61 -5.44 -15.36 -14.63
CA PHE A 61 -6.37 -14.87 -15.65
C PHE A 61 -5.66 -14.25 -16.85
N ALA A 62 -4.44 -13.75 -16.66
CA ALA A 62 -3.56 -13.31 -17.74
C ALA A 62 -2.75 -14.46 -18.40
N GLY A 63 -3.04 -15.73 -18.06
CA GLY A 63 -2.37 -16.90 -18.64
C GLY A 63 -0.94 -17.13 -18.14
N ARG A 64 -0.52 -16.46 -17.06
CA ARG A 64 0.83 -16.56 -16.48
C ARG A 64 0.82 -17.45 -15.23
N SER A 65 1.89 -18.20 -15.04
CA SER A 65 2.14 -19.01 -13.83
C SER A 65 2.90 -18.27 -12.73
N PHE A 66 3.26 -17.00 -12.98
CA PHE A 66 4.03 -16.15 -12.07
C PHE A 66 3.40 -14.76 -11.96
N VAL A 67 3.55 -14.18 -10.77
CA VAL A 67 3.03 -12.84 -10.44
C VAL A 67 4.04 -11.79 -10.89
N LEU A 68 3.54 -10.77 -11.58
CA LEU A 68 4.27 -9.56 -11.88
C LEU A 68 3.87 -8.44 -10.90
N PRO A 69 4.70 -7.40 -10.71
CA PRO A 69 4.35 -6.29 -9.84
C PRO A 69 3.06 -5.57 -10.22
N GLU A 70 2.77 -5.48 -11.52
CA GLU A 70 1.54 -4.88 -12.05
C GLU A 70 0.28 -5.62 -11.59
N ASP A 71 0.37 -6.95 -11.37
CA ASP A 71 -0.75 -7.73 -10.82
C ASP A 71 -1.06 -7.32 -9.38
N VAL A 72 -0.03 -7.00 -8.60
CA VAL A 72 -0.18 -6.51 -7.21
C VAL A 72 -0.79 -5.12 -7.22
N GLN A 73 -0.33 -4.23 -8.10
CA GLN A 73 -0.87 -2.88 -8.25
C GLN A 73 -2.34 -2.89 -8.70
N ALA A 74 -2.69 -3.75 -9.64
CA ALA A 74 -4.05 -3.89 -10.15
C ALA A 74 -5.07 -4.26 -9.05
N VAL A 75 -4.66 -5.03 -8.05
CA VAL A 75 -5.53 -5.48 -6.95
C VAL A 75 -5.38 -4.61 -5.69
N ALA A 76 -4.47 -3.64 -5.67
CA ALA A 76 -4.16 -2.85 -4.47
C ALA A 76 -5.35 -2.01 -4.00
N ARG A 77 -6.00 -1.25 -4.90
CA ARG A 77 -7.20 -0.45 -4.57
C ARG A 77 -8.32 -1.26 -3.91
N PRO A 78 -8.85 -2.33 -4.54
CA PRO A 78 -9.96 -3.09 -3.94
C PRO A 78 -9.56 -3.79 -2.63
N VAL A 79 -8.29 -4.20 -2.47
CA VAL A 79 -7.83 -4.85 -1.23
C VAL A 79 -7.63 -3.85 -0.09
N LEU A 80 -7.08 -2.67 -0.36
CA LEU A 80 -6.65 -1.72 0.67
C LEU A 80 -7.71 -0.69 1.08
N ARG A 81 -8.65 -0.31 0.19
CA ARG A 81 -9.59 0.82 0.41
C ARG A 81 -10.39 0.78 1.71
N HIS A 82 -10.73 -0.42 2.15
CA HIS A 82 -11.55 -0.65 3.35
C HIS A 82 -10.70 -1.11 4.55
N ARG A 83 -9.37 -1.00 4.43
CA ARG A 83 -8.38 -1.43 5.42
C ARG A 83 -7.51 -0.28 5.92
N ILE A 84 -7.74 0.92 5.40
CA ILE A 84 -7.08 2.15 5.82
C ILE A 84 -8.14 3.03 6.45
N VAL A 85 -7.92 3.43 7.70
CA VAL A 85 -8.77 4.38 8.42
C VAL A 85 -8.15 5.75 8.30
N LEU A 86 -8.88 6.68 7.71
CA LEU A 86 -8.45 8.06 7.53
C LEU A 86 -8.78 8.92 8.76
N ASN A 87 -8.00 9.97 8.98
CA ASN A 87 -8.19 10.94 10.05
C ASN A 87 -9.18 12.05 9.63
N TYR A 88 -9.48 12.96 10.56
CA TYR A 88 -10.39 14.09 10.29
C TYR A 88 -9.82 15.09 9.27
N GLU A 89 -8.50 15.29 9.27
CA GLU A 89 -7.82 16.17 8.29
C GLU A 89 -8.05 15.70 6.85
N ALA A 90 -8.06 14.39 6.61
CA ALA A 90 -8.34 13.81 5.30
C ALA A 90 -9.76 14.19 4.83
N SER A 91 -10.73 14.18 5.74
CA SER A 91 -12.10 14.61 5.44
C SER A 91 -12.19 16.11 5.16
N ALA A 92 -11.41 16.93 5.88
CA ALA A 92 -11.36 18.38 5.66
C ALA A 92 -10.77 18.70 4.28
N ASP A 93 -9.75 17.95 3.86
CA ASP A 93 -9.09 18.10 2.56
C ASP A 93 -9.77 17.30 1.42
N SER A 94 -10.93 16.68 1.69
CA SER A 94 -11.68 15.84 0.73
C SER A 94 -10.88 14.69 0.11
N VAL A 95 -9.91 14.15 0.84
CA VAL A 95 -9.07 13.01 0.44
C VAL A 95 -9.78 11.71 0.76
N VAL A 96 -9.93 10.82 -0.22
CA VAL A 96 -10.47 9.47 -0.01
C VAL A 96 -9.37 8.41 -0.02
N ALA A 97 -9.68 7.22 0.52
CA ALA A 97 -8.69 6.14 0.64
C ALA A 97 -8.11 5.73 -0.72
N ASP A 98 -8.90 5.81 -1.78
CA ASP A 98 -8.48 5.48 -3.14
C ASP A 98 -7.43 6.48 -3.69
N ASP A 99 -7.48 7.75 -3.30
CA ASP A 99 -6.46 8.76 -3.65
C ASP A 99 -5.13 8.44 -2.97
N LEU A 100 -5.21 8.12 -1.68
CA LEU A 100 -4.05 7.75 -0.88
C LEU A 100 -3.39 6.47 -1.41
N ILE A 101 -4.19 5.45 -1.77
CA ILE A 101 -3.66 4.22 -2.37
C ILE A 101 -2.98 4.50 -3.71
N ALA A 102 -3.59 5.32 -4.58
CA ALA A 102 -2.96 5.70 -5.84
C ALA A 102 -1.60 6.37 -5.61
N LYS A 103 -1.54 7.29 -4.65
CA LYS A 103 -0.31 8.01 -4.34
C LYS A 103 0.76 7.12 -3.71
N ILE A 104 0.39 6.15 -2.87
CA ILE A 104 1.32 5.11 -2.38
C ILE A 104 1.91 4.33 -3.54
N LEU A 105 1.09 3.91 -4.51
CA LEU A 105 1.56 3.11 -5.65
C LEU A 105 2.52 3.91 -6.55
N GLU A 106 2.29 5.21 -6.73
CA GLU A 106 3.20 6.11 -7.47
C GLU A 106 4.58 6.26 -6.80
N LEU A 107 4.61 6.34 -5.46
CA LEU A 107 5.84 6.59 -4.70
C LEU A 107 6.68 5.32 -4.48
N MET A 108 6.07 4.14 -4.62
CA MET A 108 6.72 2.87 -4.29
C MET A 108 7.51 2.31 -5.47
N PRO A 109 8.82 2.05 -5.31
CA PRO A 109 9.63 1.46 -6.36
C PRO A 109 9.16 0.04 -6.68
N VAL A 110 9.12 -0.27 -7.97
CA VAL A 110 8.73 -1.59 -8.49
C VAL A 110 9.98 -2.48 -8.57
N PRO A 111 9.91 -3.76 -8.11
CA PRO A 111 11.08 -4.64 -7.95
C PRO A 111 11.62 -5.33 -9.22
#